data_AF-A0A9E5EX49-F1
#
_entry.id   AF-A0A9E5EX49-F1
#
_cell.length_a   1.000
_cell.length_b   1.000
_cell.length_c   1.000
_cell.angle_alpha   90.00
_cell.angle_beta   90.00
_cell.angle_gamma   90.00
#
_symmetry.space_group_name_H-M   'P 1'
#
loop_
_entity.id
_entity.type
_entity.pdbx_description
1 polymer ?
#
loop_
_entity_poly.entity_id
_entity_poly.type
_entity_poly.pdbx_seq_one_letter_code
_entity_poly.pdbx_strand_id
1 'polypeptide(L)'
;MAYTNKSDPVIRWHNWVVFLLPYLEEGNRLASYTYTYDWWVPPNQDIVKANLKIFNCPTTPMQPRMQNKPETVAVPTPSGMQVVDKQGACGDYFAPTGVFWEINNELPVADRFSAGTDLRGALCWHGQDTTTSPPWAFNYSNRMNDIMDGTSNTILLAECAGREDVWRGKTMMPAVYTGTIRARARGGAWATTDNAYGIGQRTPWHVSTGTVPGTMKINNSNEWGHNFYSFHNGGANFAFTDGSVRFLNENTSLRNLANYVTRAGGEVIAPD
;
A
#
# COMPACT_ATOMS: atom_id res chain seq x y z
N MET A 1 -4.65 8.79 -11.92
CA MET A 1 -5.71 7.82 -11.70
C MET A 1 -5.94 7.80 -10.20
N ALA A 2 -7.18 7.84 -9.73
CA ALA A 2 -7.46 7.79 -8.30
C ALA A 2 -8.38 6.62 -8.01
N TYR A 3 -8.08 5.86 -6.97
CA TYR A 3 -8.80 4.62 -6.67
C TYR A 3 -9.76 4.73 -5.49
N THR A 4 -9.95 5.92 -4.91
CA THR A 4 -10.93 6.14 -3.85
C THR A 4 -11.26 7.61 -3.70
N ASN A 5 -12.53 8.01 -3.62
CA ASN A 5 -12.95 9.41 -3.44
C ASN A 5 -13.87 9.53 -2.22
N LYS A 6 -13.43 10.22 -1.16
CA LYS A 6 -14.24 10.41 0.06
C LYS A 6 -15.59 11.10 -0.17
N SER A 7 -15.76 11.87 -1.24
CA SER A 7 -17.01 12.58 -1.56
C SER A 7 -17.88 11.86 -2.60
N ASP A 8 -17.42 10.75 -3.18
CA ASP A 8 -18.14 10.02 -4.23
C ASP A 8 -18.93 8.85 -3.62
N PRO A 9 -20.26 8.76 -3.80
CA PRO A 9 -21.05 7.68 -3.22
C PRO A 9 -20.73 6.29 -3.80
N VAL A 10 -19.99 6.20 -4.92
CA VAL A 10 -19.67 4.97 -5.64
C VAL A 10 -18.23 4.50 -5.39
N ILE A 11 -17.26 5.40 -5.20
CA ILE A 11 -15.84 4.98 -4.99
C ILE A 11 -15.28 5.37 -3.61
N ARG A 12 -16.11 5.89 -2.70
CA ARG A 12 -15.71 6.23 -1.33
C ARG A 12 -15.31 5.00 -0.53
N TRP A 13 -14.12 5.04 0.07
CA TRP A 13 -13.60 3.99 0.95
C TRP A 13 -13.44 2.61 0.29
N HIS A 14 -13.22 2.58 -1.01
CA HIS A 14 -12.80 1.37 -1.74
C HIS A 14 -11.34 1.49 -2.16
N ASN A 15 -10.70 0.37 -2.45
CA ASN A 15 -9.31 0.36 -2.89
C ASN A 15 -9.17 -0.11 -4.35
N TRP A 16 -7.98 0.03 -4.91
CA TRP A 16 -7.68 -0.32 -6.31
C TRP A 16 -8.03 -1.76 -6.68
N VAL A 17 -7.94 -2.71 -5.75
CA VAL A 17 -8.20 -4.13 -6.01
C VAL A 17 -9.65 -4.36 -6.41
N VAL A 18 -10.61 -3.73 -5.72
CA VAL A 18 -12.05 -3.89 -5.99
C VAL A 18 -12.38 -3.56 -7.45
N PHE A 19 -11.71 -2.57 -8.02
CA PHE A 19 -11.91 -2.15 -9.41
C PHE A 19 -11.23 -3.05 -10.44
N LEU A 20 -10.28 -3.91 -10.02
CA LEU A 20 -9.62 -4.86 -10.91
C LEU A 20 -10.35 -6.21 -10.99
N LEU A 21 -11.06 -6.62 -9.95
CA LEU A 21 -11.70 -7.94 -9.87
C LEU A 21 -12.58 -8.32 -11.09
N PRO A 22 -13.35 -7.42 -11.73
CA PRO A 22 -14.10 -7.77 -12.95
C PRO A 22 -13.21 -8.23 -14.11
N TYR A 23 -11.94 -7.83 -14.12
CA TYR A 23 -10.96 -8.15 -15.16
C TYR A 23 -10.07 -9.36 -14.80
N LEU A 24 -10.26 -9.95 -13.62
CA LEU A 24 -9.44 -11.05 -13.08
C LEU A 24 -10.22 -12.37 -12.95
N GLU A 25 -11.28 -12.54 -13.74
CA GLU A 25 -12.20 -13.70 -13.67
C GLU A 25 -12.90 -13.87 -12.29
N GLU A 26 -12.76 -12.90 -11.39
CA GLU A 26 -13.43 -12.83 -10.08
C GLU A 26 -14.75 -12.04 -10.14
N GLY A 27 -15.24 -11.71 -11.35
CA GLY A 27 -16.44 -10.89 -11.56
C GLY A 27 -17.70 -11.46 -10.89
N ASN A 28 -17.87 -12.79 -10.87
CA ASN A 28 -19.00 -13.44 -10.18
C ASN A 28 -18.97 -13.20 -8.66
N ARG A 29 -17.78 -13.02 -8.09
CA ARG A 29 -17.59 -12.80 -6.66
C ARG A 29 -18.01 -11.39 -6.25
N LEU A 30 -17.94 -10.44 -7.18
CA LEU A 30 -18.41 -9.06 -7.01
C LEU A 30 -19.91 -8.87 -7.21
N ALA A 31 -20.66 -9.88 -7.67
CA ALA A 31 -22.10 -9.72 -7.92
C ALA A 31 -22.87 -9.22 -6.68
N SER A 32 -22.36 -9.53 -5.48
CA SER A 32 -22.93 -9.09 -4.19
C SER A 32 -22.13 -7.98 -3.51
N TYR A 33 -21.03 -7.50 -4.11
CA TYR A 33 -20.26 -6.38 -3.56
C TYR A 33 -21.01 -5.08 -3.82
N THR A 34 -21.09 -4.23 -2.81
CA THR A 34 -21.79 -2.96 -2.89
C THR A 34 -20.89 -1.81 -2.47
N TYR A 35 -20.98 -0.71 -3.21
CA TYR A 35 -20.22 0.49 -2.90
C TYR A 35 -20.82 1.29 -1.72
N THR A 36 -22.03 0.95 -1.29
CA THR A 36 -22.75 1.62 -0.19
C THR A 36 -22.11 1.40 1.17
N TYR A 37 -21.47 0.25 1.38
CA TYR A 37 -20.85 -0.13 2.66
C TYR A 37 -19.33 -0.22 2.53
N ASP A 38 -18.62 0.04 3.61
CA ASP A 38 -17.17 -0.17 3.66
C ASP A 38 -16.83 -1.65 3.41
N TRP A 39 -15.62 -1.93 2.92
CA TRP A 39 -15.18 -3.27 2.59
C TRP A 39 -15.27 -4.27 3.76
N TRP A 40 -15.17 -3.78 5.01
CA TRP A 40 -15.24 -4.60 6.23
C TRP A 40 -16.65 -4.76 6.80
N VAL A 41 -17.67 -4.18 6.17
CA VAL A 41 -19.07 -4.25 6.63
C VAL A 41 -19.85 -5.25 5.77
N PRO A 42 -20.73 -6.11 6.34
CA PRO A 42 -21.60 -6.96 5.53
C PRO A 42 -22.47 -6.15 4.55
N PRO A 43 -22.66 -6.60 3.30
CA PRO A 43 -22.27 -7.92 2.77
C PRO A 43 -20.82 -8.00 2.25
N ASN A 44 -20.11 -6.86 2.11
CA ASN A 44 -18.77 -6.83 1.53
C ASN A 44 -17.76 -7.67 2.32
N GLN A 45 -17.87 -7.69 3.64
CA GLN A 45 -16.94 -8.41 4.50
C GLN A 45 -16.80 -9.90 4.13
N ASP A 46 -17.91 -10.56 3.78
CA ASP A 46 -17.91 -11.98 3.42
C ASP A 46 -17.17 -12.22 2.10
N ILE A 47 -17.24 -11.26 1.19
CA ILE A 47 -16.49 -11.26 -0.07
C ILE A 47 -15.01 -11.04 0.22
N VAL A 48 -14.67 -10.08 1.08
CA VAL A 48 -13.28 -9.71 1.37
C VAL A 48 -12.55 -10.78 2.18
N LYS A 49 -13.27 -11.60 2.96
CA LYS A 49 -12.72 -12.77 3.65
C LYS A 49 -12.24 -13.87 2.72
N ALA A 50 -12.59 -13.82 1.43
CA ALA A 50 -12.11 -14.79 0.46
C ALA A 50 -10.62 -14.60 0.14
N ASN A 51 -9.87 -15.70 0.20
CA ASN A 51 -8.48 -15.70 -0.25
C ASN A 51 -8.42 -15.69 -1.78
N LEU A 52 -7.79 -14.65 -2.33
CA LEU A 52 -7.56 -14.48 -3.75
C LEU A 52 -6.09 -14.79 -4.04
N LYS A 53 -5.81 -15.96 -4.63
CA LYS A 53 -4.42 -16.39 -4.90
C LYS A 53 -3.63 -15.39 -5.74
N ILE A 54 -4.31 -14.69 -6.66
CA ILE A 54 -3.68 -13.66 -7.52
C ILE A 54 -3.06 -12.50 -6.73
N PHE A 55 -3.55 -12.22 -5.52
CA PHE A 55 -2.99 -11.19 -4.64
C PHE A 55 -2.02 -11.72 -3.60
N ASN A 56 -1.68 -13.02 -3.64
CA ASN A 56 -0.71 -13.61 -2.74
C ASN A 56 0.58 -13.94 -3.48
N CYS A 57 1.70 -13.41 -3.01
CA CYS A 57 3.00 -13.74 -3.58
C CYS A 57 3.35 -15.19 -3.20
N PRO A 58 3.77 -16.07 -4.13
CA PRO A 58 4.05 -17.48 -3.82
C PRO A 58 5.15 -17.70 -2.79
N THR A 59 6.04 -16.72 -2.57
CA THR A 59 7.13 -16.82 -1.59
C THR A 59 6.74 -16.36 -0.19
N THR A 60 5.60 -15.68 -0.03
CA THR A 60 5.17 -15.22 1.29
C THR A 60 4.87 -16.43 2.19
N PRO A 61 5.47 -16.54 3.38
CA PRO A 61 5.19 -17.62 4.30
C PRO A 61 3.78 -17.49 4.91
N MET A 62 3.31 -18.57 5.53
CA MET A 62 2.10 -18.60 6.37
C MET A 62 0.80 -18.20 5.65
N GLN A 63 0.58 -18.71 4.43
CA GLN A 63 -0.68 -18.51 3.70
C GLN A 63 -1.71 -19.63 3.98
N PRO A 64 -3.03 -19.34 3.97
CA PRO A 64 -3.64 -18.02 3.80
C PRO A 64 -3.55 -17.17 5.07
N ARG A 65 -3.42 -15.84 4.91
CA ARG A 65 -3.46 -14.87 6.02
C ARG A 65 -4.78 -14.12 6.05
N MET A 66 -5.19 -13.75 7.25
CA MET A 66 -6.39 -12.95 7.52
C MET A 66 -6.01 -11.75 8.36
N GLN A 67 -6.44 -10.57 7.94
CA GLN A 67 -6.47 -9.40 8.80
C GLN A 67 -7.69 -9.52 9.73
N ASN A 68 -7.49 -9.24 11.03
CA ASN A 68 -8.58 -9.11 11.98
C ASN A 68 -8.34 -7.94 12.96
N LYS A 69 -8.67 -6.72 12.53
CA LYS A 69 -8.54 -5.52 13.36
C LYS A 69 -9.78 -5.29 14.22
N PRO A 70 -9.67 -5.32 15.56
CA PRO A 70 -10.77 -4.97 16.43
C PRO A 70 -11.24 -3.53 16.21
N GLU A 71 -12.55 -3.32 16.21
CA GLU A 71 -13.16 -1.99 16.21
C GLU A 71 -14.02 -1.80 17.47
N THR A 72 -14.15 -0.55 17.91
CA THR A 72 -14.95 -0.19 19.10
C THR A 72 -16.11 0.74 18.77
N VAL A 73 -16.17 1.23 17.54
CA VAL A 73 -17.17 2.19 17.07
C VAL A 73 -18.17 1.44 16.20
N ALA A 74 -19.45 1.60 16.50
CA ALA A 74 -20.51 1.04 15.68
C ALA A 74 -20.60 1.78 14.33
N VAL A 75 -20.83 1.01 13.25
CA VAL A 75 -21.02 1.51 11.90
C VAL A 75 -22.36 1.05 11.34
N PRO A 76 -22.94 1.76 10.36
CA PRO A 76 -24.17 1.33 9.70
C PRO A 76 -23.96 0.01 8.95
N THR A 77 -24.84 -0.97 9.17
CA THR A 77 -24.93 -2.24 8.44
C THR A 77 -26.36 -2.44 7.93
N PRO A 78 -26.62 -3.44 7.05
CA PRO A 78 -27.99 -3.80 6.67
C PRO A 78 -28.90 -4.19 7.85
N SER A 79 -28.32 -4.53 9.01
CA SER A 79 -29.04 -4.93 10.22
C SER A 79 -29.02 -3.88 11.33
N GLY A 80 -28.65 -2.63 11.01
CA GLY A 80 -28.58 -1.51 11.96
C GLY A 80 -27.15 -1.12 12.33
N MET A 81 -26.98 -0.38 13.42
CA MET A 81 -25.65 0.03 13.90
C MET A 81 -24.98 -1.13 14.64
N GLN A 82 -23.82 -1.59 14.16
CA GLN A 82 -23.09 -2.71 14.75
C GLN A 82 -21.60 -2.42 14.85
N VAL A 83 -20.95 -2.94 15.90
CA VAL A 83 -19.49 -2.98 15.98
C VAL A 83 -19.03 -4.17 15.15
N VAL A 84 -18.23 -3.90 14.11
CA VAL A 84 -17.75 -4.91 13.17
C VAL A 84 -16.24 -4.76 13.01
N ASP A 85 -15.50 -5.80 13.37
CA ASP A 85 -14.05 -5.85 13.20
C ASP A 85 -13.66 -5.78 11.73
N LYS A 86 -12.51 -5.19 11.40
CA LYS A 86 -12.04 -5.06 10.01
C LYS A 86 -11.39 -6.35 9.54
N GLN A 87 -12.23 -7.33 9.20
CA GLN A 87 -11.80 -8.66 8.77
C GLN A 87 -11.73 -8.80 7.25
N GLY A 88 -10.62 -9.35 6.75
CA GLY A 88 -10.44 -9.61 5.32
C GLY A 88 -9.20 -10.45 5.03
N ALA A 89 -9.20 -11.20 3.93
CA ALA A 89 -8.03 -11.98 3.52
C ALA A 89 -6.90 -11.05 3.10
N CYS A 90 -5.67 -11.37 3.49
CA CYS A 90 -4.55 -10.51 3.17
C CYS A 90 -4.14 -10.57 1.70
N GLY A 91 -3.49 -9.50 1.23
CA GLY A 91 -2.78 -9.46 -0.05
C GLY A 91 -1.35 -8.91 0.11
N ASP A 92 -0.48 -9.27 -0.83
CA ASP A 92 0.95 -8.96 -0.82
C ASP A 92 1.36 -7.84 -1.76
N TYR A 93 0.40 -7.11 -2.31
CA TYR A 93 0.66 -6.02 -3.25
C TYR A 93 0.04 -4.72 -2.76
N PHE A 94 0.69 -3.60 -3.07
CA PHE A 94 0.16 -2.27 -2.79
C PHE A 94 0.45 -1.28 -3.93
N ALA A 95 -0.29 -0.18 -3.92
CA ALA A 95 -0.14 0.92 -4.85
C ALA A 95 0.65 2.06 -4.18
N PRO A 96 1.93 2.29 -4.51
CA PRO A 96 2.64 3.46 -4.03
C PRO A 96 2.05 4.72 -4.68
N THR A 97 1.50 5.60 -3.84
CA THR A 97 0.93 6.91 -4.23
C THR A 97 1.96 8.03 -4.22
N GLY A 98 3.20 7.76 -3.79
CA GLY A 98 4.33 8.68 -3.89
C GLY A 98 5.40 8.49 -2.81
N VAL A 99 6.29 9.48 -2.71
CA VAL A 99 7.48 9.49 -1.85
C VAL A 99 7.40 10.58 -0.80
N PHE A 100 7.29 10.20 0.48
CA PHE A 100 7.29 11.11 1.61
C PHE A 100 8.55 11.99 1.65
N TRP A 101 8.38 13.27 2.01
CA TRP A 101 9.50 14.22 2.08
C TRP A 101 10.58 13.78 3.06
N GLU A 102 10.18 13.05 4.12
CA GLU A 102 11.03 12.45 5.13
C GLU A 102 12.11 11.51 4.56
N ILE A 103 11.97 11.02 3.31
CA ILE A 103 13.02 10.26 2.63
C ILE A 103 14.34 11.03 2.54
N ASN A 104 14.27 12.36 2.47
CA ASN A 104 15.46 13.23 2.43
C ASN A 104 16.32 13.11 3.70
N ASN A 105 15.76 12.66 4.82
CA ASN A 105 16.51 12.43 6.05
C ASN A 105 17.47 11.23 5.93
N GLU A 106 17.26 10.36 4.95
CA GLU A 106 18.05 9.15 4.71
C GLU A 106 18.95 9.24 3.49
N LEU A 107 18.71 10.23 2.63
CA LEU A 107 19.52 10.47 1.44
C LEU A 107 20.74 11.34 1.77
N PRO A 108 21.91 11.05 1.16
CA PRO A 108 23.04 11.97 1.14
C PRO A 108 22.60 13.35 0.67
N VAL A 109 23.22 14.42 1.17
CA VAL A 109 22.80 15.81 0.86
C VAL A 109 22.73 16.07 -0.64
N ALA A 110 23.67 15.53 -1.41
CA ALA A 110 23.72 15.65 -2.87
C ALA A 110 22.54 14.96 -3.59
N ASP A 111 21.96 13.93 -2.95
CA ASP A 111 20.89 13.10 -3.51
C ASP A 111 19.53 13.43 -2.90
N ARG A 112 19.37 14.57 -2.22
CA ARG A 112 18.05 14.98 -1.70
C ARG A 112 17.16 15.54 -2.80
N PHE A 113 15.86 15.35 -2.67
CA PHE A 113 14.87 16.01 -3.52
C PHE A 113 14.81 17.49 -3.16
N SER A 114 14.69 18.34 -4.19
CA SER A 114 14.56 19.78 -4.01
C SER A 114 13.14 20.14 -3.56
N ALA A 115 12.99 21.27 -2.88
CA ALA A 115 11.66 21.78 -2.54
C ALA A 115 10.87 22.04 -3.84
N GLY A 116 9.62 21.57 -3.88
CA GLY A 116 8.74 21.71 -5.04
C GLY A 116 8.83 20.57 -6.07
N THR A 117 9.71 19.58 -5.89
CA THR A 117 9.69 18.35 -6.72
C THR A 117 8.34 17.63 -6.59
N ASP A 118 7.81 17.15 -7.71
CA ASP A 118 6.58 16.34 -7.72
C ASP A 118 6.87 14.91 -7.26
N LEU A 119 6.62 14.65 -5.96
CA LEU A 119 6.85 13.35 -5.34
C LEU A 119 5.63 12.40 -5.41
N ARG A 120 4.63 12.71 -6.24
CA ARG A 120 3.44 11.87 -6.41
C ARG A 120 3.75 10.66 -7.27
N GLY A 121 3.07 9.55 -7.00
CA GLY A 121 3.05 8.35 -7.84
C GLY A 121 1.94 8.36 -8.89
N ALA A 122 1.86 7.30 -9.67
CA ALA A 122 0.86 7.17 -10.75
C ALA A 122 -0.58 7.12 -10.21
N LEU A 123 -0.79 6.38 -9.13
CA LEU A 123 -2.06 6.29 -8.41
C LEU A 123 -2.10 7.28 -7.24
N CYS A 124 -3.29 7.77 -6.90
CA CYS A 124 -3.49 8.62 -5.72
C CYS A 124 -4.79 8.26 -4.99
N TRP A 125 -4.90 8.70 -3.74
CA TRP A 125 -6.21 8.85 -3.11
C TRP A 125 -6.90 10.08 -3.68
N HIS A 126 -8.16 9.95 -4.11
CA HIS A 126 -8.97 11.11 -4.44
C HIS A 126 -9.41 11.80 -3.16
N GLY A 127 -8.96 13.04 -3.04
CA GLY A 127 -9.39 13.96 -2.01
C GLY A 127 -8.37 15.07 -1.85
N GLN A 128 -8.62 15.89 -0.83
CA GLN A 128 -7.67 16.84 -0.30
C GLN A 128 -7.59 16.53 1.20
N ASP A 129 -6.49 15.96 1.65
CA ASP A 129 -6.19 15.83 3.08
C ASP A 129 -4.97 16.70 3.36
N THR A 130 -5.23 17.93 3.76
CA THR A 130 -4.17 18.88 4.16
C THR A 130 -3.67 18.62 5.58
N THR A 131 -4.25 17.64 6.29
CA THR A 131 -3.92 17.35 7.69
C THR A 131 -2.96 16.18 7.82
N THR A 132 -2.93 15.27 6.84
CA THR A 132 -1.93 14.21 6.73
C THR A 132 -0.73 14.70 5.93
N SER A 133 0.45 14.66 6.53
CA SER A 133 1.69 14.86 5.78
C SER A 133 2.04 13.58 5.03
N PRO A 134 2.34 13.67 3.72
CA PRO A 134 2.32 14.85 2.88
C PRO A 134 0.95 15.02 2.22
N PRO A 135 0.49 16.27 2.06
CA PRO A 135 -0.81 16.58 1.50
C PRO A 135 -0.98 16.15 0.03
N TRP A 136 0.11 15.84 -0.68
CA TRP A 136 0.07 15.40 -2.08
C TRP A 136 -0.35 13.94 -2.28
N ALA A 137 -0.34 13.09 -1.23
CA ALA A 137 -0.87 11.72 -1.32
C ALA A 137 -2.36 11.71 -1.66
N PHE A 138 -3.02 12.87 -1.43
CA PHE A 138 -4.39 13.17 -1.77
C PHE A 138 -4.39 14.13 -2.96
N ASN A 139 -4.84 13.63 -4.11
CA ASN A 139 -5.00 14.42 -5.32
C ASN A 139 -6.32 14.04 -5.97
N TYR A 140 -7.07 15.03 -6.47
CA TYR A 140 -8.38 14.78 -7.11
C TYR A 140 -8.28 13.76 -8.24
N SER A 141 -7.27 13.87 -9.11
CA SER A 141 -6.93 12.78 -10.04
C SER A 141 -5.55 13.04 -10.65
N ASN A 142 -4.76 11.98 -10.83
CA ASN A 142 -3.73 12.00 -11.88
C ASN A 142 -4.34 11.56 -13.24
N ARG A 143 -3.66 11.83 -14.33
CA ARG A 143 -3.95 11.35 -15.70
C ARG A 143 -2.74 10.58 -16.22
N MET A 144 -2.93 9.79 -17.28
CA MET A 144 -1.79 9.14 -17.95
C MET A 144 -0.75 10.16 -18.42
N ASN A 145 -1.22 11.32 -18.90
CA ASN A 145 -0.36 12.43 -19.33
C ASN A 145 0.41 13.11 -18.18
N ASP A 146 0.09 12.81 -16.92
CA ASP A 146 0.81 13.35 -15.76
C ASP A 146 2.05 12.51 -15.39
N ILE A 147 2.28 11.40 -16.11
CA ILE A 147 3.40 10.47 -15.92
C ILE A 147 4.53 10.88 -16.87
N MET A 148 5.21 11.97 -16.51
CA MET A 148 6.27 12.61 -17.29
C MET A 148 7.62 11.90 -17.15
N ASP A 149 7.83 11.11 -16.09
CA ASP A 149 9.04 10.27 -15.94
C ASP A 149 9.01 9.01 -16.85
N GLY A 150 7.86 8.76 -17.50
CA GLY A 150 7.63 7.66 -18.44
C GLY A 150 6.91 6.46 -17.82
N THR A 151 5.93 5.90 -18.53
CA THR A 151 5.10 4.79 -18.02
C THR A 151 5.91 3.53 -17.73
N SER A 152 7.03 3.32 -18.43
CA SER A 152 7.98 2.23 -18.20
C SER A 152 8.95 2.48 -17.03
N ASN A 153 8.92 3.67 -16.43
CA ASN A 153 9.82 4.05 -15.33
C ASN A 153 9.05 4.42 -14.05
N THR A 154 7.72 4.49 -14.09
CA THR A 154 6.89 4.73 -12.91
C THR A 154 6.20 3.45 -12.45
N ILE A 155 6.50 3.03 -11.22
CA ILE A 155 5.87 1.90 -10.52
C ILE A 155 4.38 2.20 -10.34
N LEU A 156 3.56 1.22 -10.72
CA LEU A 156 2.12 1.20 -10.49
C LEU A 156 1.75 0.39 -9.24
N LEU A 157 2.34 -0.81 -9.09
CA LEU A 157 2.14 -1.71 -7.96
C LEU A 157 3.47 -2.31 -7.52
N ALA A 158 3.61 -2.57 -6.23
CA ALA A 158 4.80 -3.18 -5.65
C ALA A 158 4.45 -4.25 -4.63
N GLU A 159 5.35 -5.21 -4.44
CA GLU A 159 5.25 -6.19 -3.36
C GLU A 159 5.42 -5.54 -1.97
N CYS A 160 4.49 -5.87 -1.07
CA CYS A 160 4.53 -5.64 0.38
C CYS A 160 3.97 -6.88 1.08
N ALA A 161 4.81 -7.91 1.13
CA ALA A 161 4.47 -9.24 1.58
C ALA A 161 4.38 -9.36 3.11
N GLY A 162 3.71 -10.41 3.57
CA GLY A 162 3.71 -10.83 4.98
C GLY A 162 2.75 -10.08 5.91
N ARG A 163 2.03 -9.06 5.41
CA ARG A 163 0.99 -8.34 6.18
C ARG A 163 -0.15 -9.27 6.63
N GLU A 164 -0.77 -9.06 7.79
CA GLU A 164 -0.64 -7.93 8.70
C GLU A 164 0.46 -8.05 9.76
N ASP A 165 1.15 -9.18 9.81
CA ASP A 165 2.31 -9.35 10.68
C ASP A 165 3.42 -8.37 10.27
N VAL A 166 4.18 -7.92 11.26
CA VAL A 166 5.34 -7.07 11.02
C VAL A 166 6.53 -7.95 10.68
N TRP A 167 7.21 -7.62 9.59
CA TRP A 167 8.44 -8.27 9.20
C TRP A 167 9.56 -7.24 9.11
N ARG A 168 10.67 -7.51 9.80
CA ARG A 168 11.91 -6.71 9.76
C ARG A 168 13.08 -7.63 9.44
N GLY A 169 13.71 -7.47 8.27
CA GLY A 169 14.85 -8.31 7.85
C GLY A 169 14.58 -9.81 7.97
N LYS A 170 13.41 -10.27 7.52
CA LYS A 170 12.89 -11.65 7.62
C LYS A 170 12.56 -12.15 9.03
N THR A 171 12.66 -11.29 10.06
CA THR A 171 12.15 -11.61 11.40
C THR A 171 10.69 -11.17 11.54
N MET A 172 9.83 -12.09 11.96
CA MET A 172 8.40 -11.85 12.12
C MET A 172 8.06 -11.45 13.55
N MET A 173 7.18 -10.45 13.68
CA MET A 173 6.44 -10.15 14.90
C MET A 173 4.95 -10.23 14.56
N PRO A 174 4.16 -11.05 15.27
CA PRO A 174 2.77 -11.25 14.94
C PRO A 174 1.98 -9.97 15.11
N ALA A 175 0.91 -9.80 14.32
CA ALA A 175 -0.01 -8.69 14.50
C ALA A 175 -0.70 -8.79 15.87
N VAL A 176 -0.55 -7.73 16.66
CA VAL A 176 -1.13 -7.60 18.00
C VAL A 176 -1.70 -6.20 18.16
N TYR A 177 -3.02 -6.14 18.32
CA TYR A 177 -3.78 -4.89 18.35
C TYR A 177 -3.90 -4.26 19.74
N THR A 178 -3.80 -5.08 20.79
CA THR A 178 -4.03 -4.69 22.19
C THR A 178 -2.89 -5.17 23.09
N GLY A 179 -2.81 -4.65 24.31
CA GLY A 179 -1.78 -5.02 25.28
C GLY A 179 -0.51 -4.15 25.21
N THR A 180 0.52 -4.58 25.95
CA THR A 180 1.75 -3.81 26.16
C THR A 180 2.58 -3.70 24.88
N ILE A 181 2.77 -4.82 24.18
CA ILE A 181 3.45 -4.86 22.88
C ILE A 181 2.38 -4.94 21.80
N ARG A 182 2.36 -3.90 20.96
CA ARG A 182 1.43 -3.73 19.84
C ARG A 182 2.22 -3.66 18.56
N ALA A 183 1.88 -4.49 17.59
CA ALA A 183 2.60 -4.62 16.33
C ALA A 183 1.60 -4.84 15.19
N ARG A 184 1.78 -4.14 14.07
CA ARG A 184 0.97 -4.34 12.86
C ARG A 184 1.64 -3.72 11.66
N ALA A 185 1.72 -4.45 10.57
CA ALA A 185 1.95 -3.87 9.25
C ALA A 185 0.60 -3.46 8.65
N ARG A 186 0.43 -2.17 8.36
CA ARG A 186 -0.87 -1.63 7.90
C ARG A 186 -1.27 -2.19 6.54
N GLY A 187 -2.57 -2.36 6.36
CA GLY A 187 -3.14 -2.69 5.06
C GLY A 187 -3.00 -4.15 4.65
N GLY A 188 -3.25 -5.09 5.57
CA GLY A 188 -3.20 -6.51 5.28
C GLY A 188 -4.27 -6.94 4.28
N ALA A 189 -5.55 -6.67 4.59
CA ALA A 189 -6.67 -7.13 3.76
C ALA A 189 -6.60 -6.59 2.32
N TRP A 190 -6.82 -7.43 1.32
CA TRP A 190 -6.68 -7.04 -0.09
C TRP A 190 -7.63 -5.93 -0.52
N ALA A 191 -8.78 -5.73 0.16
CA ALA A 191 -9.74 -4.65 -0.13
C ALA A 191 -9.53 -3.40 0.74
N THR A 192 -8.53 -3.42 1.64
CA THR A 192 -8.42 -2.40 2.66
C THR A 192 -8.14 -1.03 2.08
N THR A 193 -8.84 -0.04 2.62
CA THR A 193 -8.51 1.37 2.44
C THR A 193 -7.23 1.74 3.17
N ASP A 194 -6.93 1.11 4.31
CA ASP A 194 -5.71 1.32 5.11
C ASP A 194 -4.43 0.76 4.44
N ASN A 195 -4.39 0.72 3.11
CA ASN A 195 -3.22 0.29 2.37
C ASN A 195 -2.08 1.30 2.58
N ALA A 196 -0.83 0.86 2.51
CA ALA A 196 0.28 1.80 2.59
C ALA A 196 0.25 2.72 1.35
N TYR A 197 0.30 4.04 1.54
CA TYR A 197 0.19 4.97 0.42
C TYR A 197 1.55 5.47 -0.07
N GLY A 198 2.62 5.45 0.69
CA GLY A 198 3.91 5.95 0.18
C GLY A 198 5.10 5.50 1.01
N ILE A 199 6.29 5.77 0.48
CA ILE A 199 7.58 5.35 1.05
C ILE A 199 8.34 6.54 1.67
N GLY A 200 9.26 6.30 2.61
CA GLY A 200 10.16 7.30 3.18
C GLY A 200 9.89 7.72 4.63
N GLN A 201 8.73 7.38 5.20
CA GLN A 201 8.36 7.78 6.58
C GLN A 201 8.89 6.88 7.70
N ARG A 202 9.12 5.60 7.41
CA ARG A 202 9.68 4.60 8.34
C ARG A 202 9.02 4.53 9.72
N THR A 203 7.70 4.53 9.74
CA THR A 203 6.93 4.67 10.97
C THR A 203 6.39 3.31 11.43
N PRO A 204 6.79 2.81 12.62
CA PRO A 204 6.14 1.64 13.19
C PRO A 204 4.69 1.97 13.54
N TRP A 205 3.79 0.99 13.51
CA TRP A 205 2.39 1.24 13.87
C TRP A 205 2.22 1.71 15.32
N HIS A 206 3.09 1.23 16.21
CA HIS A 206 3.10 1.62 17.60
C HIS A 206 4.54 1.67 18.14
N VAL A 207 4.83 2.60 19.05
CA VAL A 207 6.18 2.82 19.60
C VAL A 207 6.76 1.63 20.36
N SER A 208 5.91 0.70 20.82
CA SER A 208 6.33 -0.47 21.60
C SER A 208 7.20 -1.46 20.83
N THR A 209 7.19 -1.44 19.48
CA THR A 209 8.10 -2.27 18.68
C THR A 209 9.44 -1.58 18.42
N GLY A 210 9.64 -0.37 18.96
CA GLY A 210 10.81 0.45 18.67
C GLY A 210 10.88 0.94 17.23
N THR A 211 11.87 1.79 16.96
CA THR A 211 12.15 2.32 15.62
C THR A 211 12.44 1.20 14.63
N VAL A 212 11.95 1.35 13.40
CA VAL A 212 12.27 0.40 12.32
C VAL A 212 13.77 0.49 11.99
N PRO A 213 14.54 -0.60 12.11
CA PRO A 213 15.99 -0.57 12.03
C PRO A 213 16.49 -0.42 10.58
N GLY A 214 17.61 0.29 10.40
CA GLY A 214 18.24 0.50 9.09
C GLY A 214 17.46 1.46 8.19
N THR A 215 18.03 1.83 7.05
CA THR A 215 17.37 2.75 6.11
C THR A 215 16.25 2.08 5.34
N MET A 216 15.37 2.89 4.73
CA MET A 216 14.41 2.38 3.75
C MET A 216 15.16 1.71 2.59
N LYS A 217 14.76 0.47 2.29
CA LYS A 217 15.16 -0.30 1.10
C LYS A 217 14.20 -1.49 0.94
N ILE A 218 14.28 -2.15 -0.22
CA ILE A 218 13.62 -3.45 -0.45
C ILE A 218 14.06 -4.45 0.63
N ASN A 219 13.11 -5.23 1.13
CA ASN A 219 13.31 -6.30 2.12
C ASN A 219 13.81 -5.83 3.51
N ASN A 220 13.79 -4.53 3.82
CA ASN A 220 14.09 -4.06 5.18
C ASN A 220 12.90 -4.26 6.13
N SER A 221 11.73 -3.69 5.81
CA SER A 221 10.51 -3.87 6.60
C SER A 221 9.26 -3.75 5.72
N ASN A 222 8.17 -4.42 6.11
CA ASN A 222 6.84 -4.25 5.50
C ASN A 222 5.98 -3.20 6.22
N GLU A 223 6.56 -2.48 7.19
CA GLU A 223 5.90 -1.40 7.93
C GLU A 223 5.74 -0.13 7.08
N TRP A 224 4.88 0.76 7.58
CA TRP A 224 4.51 2.00 6.91
C TRP A 224 5.72 2.87 6.57
N GLY A 225 5.84 3.20 5.29
CA GLY A 225 6.93 4.02 4.78
C GLY A 225 8.18 3.23 4.40
N HIS A 226 8.25 1.91 4.66
CA HIS A 226 9.20 1.02 3.98
C HIS A 226 8.51 0.30 2.82
N ASN A 227 7.45 -0.44 3.15
CA ASN A 227 6.52 -1.16 2.27
C ASN A 227 7.12 -2.18 1.29
N PHE A 228 8.22 -1.90 0.60
CA PHE A 228 8.81 -2.82 -0.39
C PHE A 228 9.41 -4.04 0.31
N TYR A 229 8.65 -5.13 0.32
CA TYR A 229 9.01 -6.32 1.08
C TYR A 229 8.53 -7.57 0.37
N SER A 230 9.40 -8.54 0.25
CA SER A 230 9.16 -9.81 -0.43
C SER A 230 9.84 -10.95 0.35
N PHE A 231 9.64 -12.18 -0.08
CA PHE A 231 10.41 -13.34 0.37
C PHE A 231 11.17 -14.01 -0.78
N HIS A 232 11.16 -13.39 -1.96
CA HIS A 232 12.10 -13.73 -3.02
C HIS A 232 13.54 -13.46 -2.58
N ASN A 233 14.47 -14.28 -3.09
CA ASN A 233 15.89 -14.12 -2.81
C ASN A 233 16.42 -12.87 -3.53
N GLY A 234 16.99 -11.92 -2.80
CA GLY A 234 17.74 -10.79 -3.35
C GLY A 234 16.92 -9.64 -3.94
N GLY A 235 15.59 -9.58 -3.76
CA GLY A 235 14.76 -8.51 -4.32
C GLY A 235 13.26 -8.70 -4.16
N ALA A 236 12.50 -7.97 -4.97
CA ALA A 236 11.03 -8.00 -5.02
C ALA A 236 10.51 -7.68 -6.43
N ASN A 237 9.25 -8.06 -6.72
CA ASN A 237 8.61 -7.73 -7.99
C ASN A 237 7.86 -6.38 -7.94
N PHE A 238 7.91 -5.68 -9.06
CA PHE A 238 7.29 -4.38 -9.27
C PHE A 238 6.60 -4.35 -10.62
N ALA A 239 5.34 -3.91 -10.66
CA ALA A 239 4.60 -3.65 -11.89
C ALA A 239 4.69 -2.16 -12.22
N PHE A 240 5.03 -1.83 -13.46
CA PHE A 240 5.14 -0.48 -13.98
C PHE A 240 3.86 -0.04 -14.69
N THR A 241 3.72 1.25 -14.93
CA THR A 241 2.49 1.83 -15.48
C THR A 241 2.24 1.45 -16.95
N ASP A 242 3.27 0.98 -17.66
CA ASP A 242 3.14 0.38 -18.99
C ASP A 242 2.67 -1.10 -18.97
N GLY A 243 2.47 -1.68 -17.79
CA GLY A 243 2.07 -3.07 -17.60
C GLY A 243 3.26 -4.05 -17.55
N SER A 244 4.50 -3.58 -17.71
CA SER A 244 5.68 -4.42 -17.54
C SER A 244 5.89 -4.78 -16.07
N VAL A 245 6.49 -5.95 -15.82
CA VAL A 245 6.87 -6.39 -14.47
C VAL A 245 8.39 -6.57 -14.44
N ARG A 246 9.03 -6.06 -13.40
CA ARG A 246 10.48 -6.20 -13.20
C ARG A 246 10.78 -6.67 -11.78
N PHE A 247 11.82 -7.47 -11.68
CA PHE A 247 12.43 -7.82 -10.41
C PHE A 247 13.52 -6.79 -10.10
N LEU A 248 13.36 -6.02 -9.02
CA LEU A 248 14.37 -5.06 -8.58
C LEU A 248 15.21 -5.67 -7.45
N ASN A 249 16.53 -5.51 -7.56
CA ASN A 249 17.49 -6.02 -6.59
C ASN A 249 17.36 -5.29 -5.25
N GLU A 250 17.55 -5.98 -4.13
CA GLU A 250 17.48 -5.36 -2.80
C GLU A 250 18.58 -4.33 -2.49
N ASN A 251 19.61 -4.26 -3.34
CA ASN A 251 20.66 -3.25 -3.31
C ASN A 251 20.38 -2.04 -4.22
N THR A 252 19.21 -1.99 -4.88
CA THR A 252 18.78 -0.78 -5.62
C THR A 252 18.86 0.42 -4.68
N SER A 253 19.48 1.50 -5.14
CA SER A 253 19.70 2.68 -4.29
C SER A 253 18.38 3.28 -3.83
N LEU A 254 18.35 3.85 -2.62
CA LEU A 254 17.15 4.50 -2.10
C LEU A 254 16.67 5.63 -3.02
N ARG A 255 17.61 6.34 -3.67
CA ARG A 255 17.26 7.39 -4.63
C ARG A 255 16.61 6.82 -5.88
N ASN A 256 17.12 5.73 -6.45
CA ASN A 256 16.50 5.09 -7.62
C ASN A 256 15.13 4.51 -7.26
N LEU A 257 14.97 3.88 -6.09
CA LEU A 257 13.65 3.41 -5.62
C LEU A 257 12.64 4.56 -5.50
N ALA A 258 13.07 5.72 -5.00
CA ALA A 258 12.22 6.90 -4.91
C ALA A 258 11.84 7.44 -6.28
N ASN A 259 12.80 7.54 -7.20
CA ASN A 259 12.58 7.95 -8.58
C ASN A 259 11.58 7.02 -9.30
N TYR A 260 11.74 5.69 -9.17
CA TYR A 260 10.77 4.75 -9.75
C TYR A 260 9.34 4.92 -9.19
N VAL A 261 9.15 5.52 -8.01
CA VAL A 261 7.83 5.79 -7.45
C VAL A 261 7.23 7.09 -8.01
N THR A 262 8.05 8.07 -8.37
CA THR A 262 7.56 9.36 -8.86
C THR A 262 7.00 9.26 -10.27
N ARG A 263 5.98 10.08 -10.54
CA ARG A 263 5.39 10.21 -11.88
C ARG A 263 5.96 11.38 -12.66
N ALA A 264 6.53 12.38 -11.98
CA ALA A 264 7.03 13.62 -12.57
C ALA A 264 8.16 14.25 -11.73
N GLY A 265 9.02 13.43 -11.14
CA GLY A 265 10.17 13.89 -10.35
C GLY A 265 11.23 14.60 -11.19
N GLY A 266 11.22 14.40 -12.53
CA GLY A 266 12.11 15.07 -13.48
C GLY A 266 13.52 14.47 -13.52
N GLU A 267 13.69 13.28 -12.97
CA GLU A 267 14.95 12.56 -12.96
C GLU A 267 15.29 11.88 -14.30
N VAL A 268 16.58 11.60 -14.48
CA VAL A 268 17.03 10.56 -15.41
C VAL A 268 17.47 9.39 -14.55
N ILE A 269 16.75 8.27 -14.65
CA ILE A 269 17.11 7.05 -13.92
C ILE A 269 18.34 6.44 -14.60
N ALA A 270 19.45 6.36 -13.88
CA ALA A 270 20.62 5.64 -14.35
C ALA A 270 20.31 4.13 -14.38
N PRO A 271 20.76 3.37 -15.41
CA PRO A 271 20.68 1.92 -15.38
C PRO A 271 21.47 1.41 -14.17
N ASP A 272 20.85 0.54 -13.38
CA ASP A 272 21.51 -0.16 -12.27
C ASP A 272 22.59 -1.14 -12.77
#